data_AF-A0A317ZPG5-F1
#
_entry.id   AF-A0A317ZPG5-F1
#
_cell.length_a   1.000
_cell.length_b   1.000
_cell.length_c   1.000
_cell.angle_alpha   90.00
_cell.angle_beta   90.00
_cell.angle_gamma   90.00
#
_symmetry.space_group_name_H-M   'P 1'
#
loop_
_entity.id
_entity.type
_entity.pdbx_description
1 polymer ?
#
loop_
_entity_poly.entity_id
_entity_poly.type
_entity_poly.pdbx_seq_one_letter_code
_entity_poly.pdbx_strand_id
1 'polypeptide(L)'
;MNIAIWIITALIAVAFIGAGLMKVAQPRTKLAANGMAWTNDYSDAGVKLVGLAELLGGLGLILPAVTGIAPILVPIAAAALTVIMVGAVVWHVRANDTKGALPSAVLGILALLVAITRFGPWAF
;
A
#
# COMPACT_ATOMS: atom_id res chain seq x y z
N MET A 1 -2.12 20.21 -13.27
CA MET A 1 -2.16 20.05 -11.80
C MET A 1 -3.52 19.49 -11.38
N ASN A 2 -3.64 18.17 -11.22
CA ASN A 2 -4.90 17.55 -10.77
C ASN A 2 -4.92 17.43 -9.25
N ILE A 3 -5.45 18.46 -8.59
CA ILE A 3 -5.49 18.56 -7.11
C ILE A 3 -6.14 17.31 -6.50
N ALA A 4 -7.22 16.81 -7.10
CA ALA A 4 -7.90 15.60 -6.63
C ALA A 4 -6.96 14.37 -6.59
N ILE A 5 -6.16 14.14 -7.64
CA ILE A 5 -5.23 13.00 -7.69
C ILE A 5 -4.11 13.16 -6.67
N TRP A 6 -3.62 14.39 -6.47
CA TRP A 6 -2.63 14.67 -5.44
C TRP A 6 -3.15 14.44 -4.03
N ILE A 7 -4.39 14.83 -3.73
CA ILE A 7 -5.04 14.55 -2.45
C ILE A 7 -5.14 13.03 -2.24
N ILE A 8 -5.66 12.30 -3.23
CA ILE A 8 -5.76 10.84 -3.15
C ILE A 8 -4.38 10.21 -2.92
N THR A 9 -3.38 10.62 -3.71
CA THR A 9 -2.01 10.11 -3.63
C THR A 9 -1.40 10.35 -2.25
N ALA A 10 -1.57 11.55 -1.69
CA ALA A 10 -1.08 11.88 -0.35
C ALA A 10 -1.76 11.04 0.75
N LEU A 11 -3.09 10.86 0.67
CA LEU A 11 -3.83 10.07 1.65
C LEU A 11 -3.39 8.60 1.63
N ILE A 12 -3.28 7.99 0.45
CA ILE A 12 -2.85 6.58 0.37
C ILE A 12 -1.37 6.44 0.74
N ALA A 13 -0.52 7.43 0.42
CA ALA A 13 0.88 7.41 0.83
C ALA A 13 1.03 7.40 2.34
N VAL A 14 0.30 8.26 3.06
CA VAL A 14 0.29 8.26 4.53
C VAL A 14 -0.21 6.92 5.08
N ALA A 15 -1.28 6.35 4.50
CA ALA A 15 -1.80 5.06 4.92
C ALA A 15 -0.77 3.93 4.76
N PHE A 16 -0.11 3.84 3.59
CA PHE A 16 0.89 2.80 3.32
C PHE A 16 2.19 2.99 4.10
N ILE A 17 2.65 4.24 4.29
CA ILE A 17 3.80 4.53 5.15
C ILE A 17 3.50 4.11 6.59
N GLY A 18 2.33 4.48 7.13
CA GLY A 18 1.94 4.11 8.48
C GLY A 18 1.80 2.59 8.66
N ALA A 19 1.11 1.92 7.73
CA ALA A 19 0.95 0.46 7.76
C ALA A 19 2.27 -0.29 7.62
N GLY A 20 3.11 0.12 6.66
CA GLY A 20 4.42 -0.46 6.42
C GLY A 20 5.36 -0.28 7.61
N LEU A 21 5.42 0.95 8.16
CA LEU A 21 6.23 1.24 9.35
C LEU A 21 5.77 0.41 10.55
N MET A 22 4.46 0.28 10.78
CA MET A 22 3.93 -0.56 11.85
C MET A 22 4.37 -2.02 11.70
N LYS A 23 4.28 -2.59 10.49
CA LYS A 23 4.69 -3.98 10.20
C LYS A 23 6.19 -4.17 10.37
N VAL A 24 7.01 -3.20 9.97
CA VAL A 24 8.47 -3.23 10.12
C VAL A 24 8.92 -3.01 11.56
N ALA A 25 8.25 -2.16 12.33
CA ALA A 25 8.65 -1.79 13.69
C ALA A 25 8.17 -2.76 14.78
N GLN A 26 7.08 -3.50 14.57
CA GLN A 26 6.48 -4.35 15.60
C GLN A 26 6.79 -5.84 15.38
N PRO A 27 7.00 -6.67 16.43
CA PRO A 27 7.12 -8.11 16.28
C PRO A 27 5.87 -8.75 15.65
N ARG A 28 6.03 -9.84 14.90
CA ARG A 28 4.93 -10.58 14.25
C ARG A 28 3.83 -10.97 15.24
N THR A 29 4.22 -11.49 16.40
CA THR A 29 3.29 -11.92 17.46
C THR A 29 2.44 -10.77 18.00
N LYS A 30 3.00 -9.55 18.09
CA LYS A 30 2.27 -8.36 18.51
C LYS A 30 1.29 -7.88 17.43
N LEU A 31 1.66 -7.99 16.16
CA LEU A 31 0.77 -7.68 15.04
C LEU A 31 -0.42 -8.65 15.01
N ALA A 32 -0.17 -9.95 15.21
CA ALA A 32 -1.21 -10.97 15.33
C ALA A 32 -2.19 -10.66 16.47
N ALA A 33 -1.66 -10.31 17.65
CA ALA A 33 -2.46 -9.95 18.82
C ALA A 33 -3.33 -8.69 18.61
N ASN A 34 -2.89 -7.77 17.74
CA ASN A 34 -3.61 -6.54 17.40
C ASN A 34 -4.60 -6.71 16.24
N GLY A 35 -4.96 -7.94 15.88
CA GLY A 35 -6.00 -8.23 14.89
C GLY A 35 -5.50 -8.44 13.46
N MET A 36 -4.19 -8.45 13.20
CA MET A 36 -3.63 -8.89 11.90
C MET A 36 -3.42 -10.40 11.89
N ALA A 37 -4.53 -11.16 11.91
CA ALA A 37 -4.50 -12.63 11.98
C ALA A 37 -3.68 -13.29 10.86
N TRP A 38 -3.64 -12.68 9.67
CA TRP A 38 -2.83 -13.14 8.54
C TRP A 38 -1.36 -13.32 8.87
N THR A 39 -0.83 -12.55 9.83
CA THR A 39 0.58 -12.66 10.22
C THR A 39 0.91 -14.01 10.84
N ASN A 40 -0.07 -14.77 11.36
CA ASN A 40 0.17 -16.11 11.86
C ASN A 40 0.53 -17.11 10.75
N ASP A 41 0.05 -16.88 9.52
CA ASP A 41 0.22 -17.78 8.38
C ASP A 41 1.59 -17.62 7.69
N TYR A 42 2.34 -16.57 8.03
CA TYR A 42 3.62 -16.24 7.39
C TYR A 42 4.75 -16.14 8.41
N SER A 43 5.99 -16.30 7.94
CA SER A 43 7.18 -16.09 8.75
C SER A 43 7.36 -14.61 9.13
N ASP A 44 8.13 -14.35 10.19
CA ASP A 44 8.52 -12.98 10.57
C ASP A 44 9.11 -12.22 9.39
N ALA A 45 10.03 -12.84 8.64
CA ALA A 45 10.62 -12.26 7.45
C ALA A 45 9.57 -11.91 6.38
N GLY A 46 8.59 -12.79 6.14
CA GLY A 46 7.50 -12.53 5.19
C GLY A 46 6.68 -11.29 5.57
N VAL A 47 6.30 -11.17 6.84
CA VAL A 47 5.56 -10.00 7.35
C VAL A 47 6.39 -8.72 7.24
N LYS A 48 7.70 -8.79 7.51
CA LYS A 48 8.62 -7.65 7.37
C LYS A 48 8.80 -7.22 5.92
N LEU A 49 8.88 -8.17 4.99
CA LEU A 49 9.00 -7.88 3.57
C LEU A 49 7.76 -7.16 3.03
N VAL A 50 6.56 -7.61 3.43
CA VAL A 50 5.31 -6.90 3.09
C VAL A 50 5.32 -5.48 3.66
N GLY A 51 5.68 -5.33 4.94
CA GLY A 51 5.77 -4.01 5.58
C GLY A 51 6.77 -3.08 4.91
N LEU A 52 7.94 -3.60 4.51
CA LEU A 52 8.96 -2.84 3.81
C LEU A 52 8.49 -2.42 2.41
N ALA A 53 7.82 -3.33 1.69
CA ALA A 53 7.28 -3.05 0.37
C ALA A 53 6.19 -1.96 0.42
N GLU A 54 5.29 -2.01 1.41
CA GLU A 54 4.28 -0.98 1.63
C GLU A 54 4.91 0.37 1.99
N LEU A 55 5.91 0.37 2.89
CA LEU A 55 6.60 1.58 3.30
C LEU A 55 7.32 2.25 2.12
N LEU A 56 8.09 1.46 1.36
CA LEU A 56 8.79 1.95 0.17
C LEU A 56 7.81 2.39 -0.92
N GLY A 57 6.72 1.66 -1.11
CA GLY A 57 5.66 2.04 -2.04
C GLY A 57 5.03 3.38 -1.66
N GLY A 58 4.66 3.55 -0.38
CA GLY A 58 4.08 4.80 0.11
C GLY A 58 5.02 5.99 -0.02
N LEU A 59 6.32 5.82 0.26
CA LEU A 59 7.34 6.84 -0.01
C LEU A 59 7.50 7.12 -1.52
N GLY A 60 7.47 6.06 -2.33
CA GLY A 60 7.56 6.12 -3.79
C GLY A 60 6.39 6.83 -4.47
N LEU A 61 5.25 6.97 -3.79
CA LEU A 61 4.12 7.76 -4.29
C LEU A 61 4.35 9.27 -4.23
N ILE A 62 5.25 9.75 -3.36
CA ILE A 62 5.42 11.18 -3.06
C ILE A 62 6.81 11.67 -3.43
N LEU A 63 7.87 10.99 -2.97
CA LEU A 63 9.24 11.49 -3.10
C LEU A 63 9.65 11.73 -4.56
N PRO A 64 9.42 10.82 -5.52
CA PRO A 64 9.85 11.05 -6.91
C PRO A 64 9.15 12.26 -7.55
N ALA A 65 7.87 12.46 -7.27
CA ALA A 65 7.10 13.55 -7.86
C ALA A 65 7.39 14.91 -7.21
N VAL A 66 7.69 14.96 -5.90
CA VAL A 66 8.05 16.20 -5.19
C VAL A 66 9.49 16.63 -5.49
N THR A 67 10.41 15.66 -5.59
CA THR A 67 11.83 15.95 -5.89
C THR A 67 12.11 16.13 -7.38
N GLY A 68 11.20 15.68 -8.25
CA GLY A 68 11.39 15.66 -9.70
C GLY A 68 12.36 14.57 -10.19
N ILE A 69 12.85 13.69 -9.31
CA ILE A 69 13.81 12.64 -9.65
C ILE A 69 13.04 11.36 -10.00
N ALA A 70 13.22 10.88 -11.23
CA ALA A 70 12.53 9.71 -11.79
C ALA A 70 11.03 9.62 -11.45
N PRO A 71 10.19 10.61 -11.81
CA PRO A 71 8.78 10.63 -11.44
C PRO A 71 7.96 9.40 -11.89
N ILE A 72 8.43 8.68 -12.91
CA ILE A 72 7.88 7.39 -13.36
C ILE A 72 7.82 6.33 -12.24
N LEU A 73 8.61 6.49 -11.17
CA LEU A 73 8.53 5.63 -9.99
C LEU A 73 7.19 5.76 -9.24
N VAL A 74 6.48 6.88 -9.35
CA VAL A 74 5.16 7.07 -8.72
C VAL A 74 4.13 6.07 -9.24
N PRO A 75 3.83 5.99 -10.56
CA PRO A 75 2.90 5.00 -11.07
C PRO A 75 3.37 3.55 -10.88
N ILE A 76 4.68 3.30 -10.89
CA ILE A 76 5.24 1.96 -10.60
C ILE A 76 4.97 1.58 -9.14
N ALA A 77 5.22 2.48 -8.18
CA ALA A 77 4.93 2.26 -6.78
C ALA A 77 3.43 2.04 -6.54
N ALA A 78 2.58 2.85 -7.20
CA ALA A 78 1.13 2.70 -7.14
C ALA A 78 0.68 1.32 -7.64
N ALA A 79 1.20 0.85 -8.77
CA ALA A 79 0.90 -0.47 -9.32
C ALA A 79 1.36 -1.61 -8.39
N ALA A 80 2.55 -1.51 -7.81
CA ALA A 80 3.06 -2.49 -6.87
C ALA A 80 2.18 -2.57 -5.60
N LEU A 81 1.77 -1.41 -5.07
CA LEU A 81 0.84 -1.34 -3.94
C LEU A 81 -0.53 -1.96 -4.28
N THR A 82 -1.05 -1.74 -5.49
CA THR A 82 -2.26 -2.42 -5.96
C THR A 82 -2.11 -3.94 -5.92
N VAL A 83 -0.98 -4.49 -6.40
CA VAL A 83 -0.74 -5.94 -6.36
C VAL A 83 -0.73 -6.47 -4.92
N ILE A 84 -0.08 -5.77 -3.99
CA ILE A 84 -0.08 -6.14 -2.56
C ILE A 84 -1.51 -6.14 -2.01
N MET A 85 -2.31 -5.11 -2.33
CA MET A 85 -3.70 -5.01 -1.86
C MET A 85 -4.60 -6.09 -2.47
N VAL A 86 -4.39 -6.50 -3.72
CA VAL A 86 -5.11 -7.63 -4.30
C VAL A 86 -4.81 -8.91 -3.51
N GLY A 87 -3.54 -9.16 -3.17
CA GLY A 87 -3.15 -10.27 -2.31
C GLY A 87 -3.83 -10.21 -0.93
N ALA A 88 -3.86 -9.03 -0.31
CA ALA A 88 -4.53 -8.81 0.97
C ALA A 88 -6.04 -9.09 0.89
N VAL A 89 -6.73 -8.56 -0.12
CA VAL A 89 -8.16 -8.82 -0.34
C VAL A 89 -8.44 -10.31 -0.52
N VAL A 90 -7.65 -11.00 -1.33
CA VAL A 90 -7.81 -12.45 -1.55
C VAL A 90 -7.66 -13.21 -0.23
N TRP A 91 -6.67 -12.86 0.59
CA TRP A 91 -6.50 -13.49 1.90
C TRP A 91 -7.70 -13.21 2.82
N HIS A 92 -8.12 -11.95 2.96
CA HIS A 92 -9.24 -11.57 3.83
C HIS A 92 -10.56 -12.23 3.43
N VAL A 93 -10.84 -12.32 2.12
CA VAL A 93 -12.02 -13.02 1.60
C VAL A 93 -11.97 -14.51 1.93
N ARG A 94 -10.81 -15.17 1.74
CA ARG A 94 -10.63 -16.59 2.10
C ARG A 94 -10.78 -16.84 3.61
N ALA A 95 -10.39 -15.86 4.42
CA ALA A 95 -10.52 -15.90 5.87
C ALA A 95 -11.93 -15.50 6.38
N ASN A 96 -12.89 -15.19 5.49
CA ASN A 96 -14.19 -14.61 5.83
C ASN A 96 -14.10 -13.33 6.68
N ASP A 97 -13.00 -12.58 6.55
CA ASP A 97 -12.74 -11.32 7.25
C ASP A 97 -13.15 -10.12 6.38
N THR A 98 -14.43 -9.80 6.40
CA THR A 98 -14.97 -8.65 5.65
C THR A 98 -14.45 -7.31 6.18
N LYS A 99 -14.07 -7.24 7.45
CA LYS A 99 -13.57 -6.02 8.10
C LYS A 99 -12.19 -5.64 7.58
N GLY A 100 -11.33 -6.62 7.30
CA GLY A 100 -10.03 -6.41 6.65
C GLY A 100 -10.09 -6.32 5.12
N ALA A 101 -11.05 -7.02 4.49
CA ALA A 101 -11.21 -7.00 3.02
C ALA A 101 -11.55 -5.61 2.48
N LEU A 102 -12.49 -4.90 3.13
CA LEU A 102 -12.95 -3.59 2.67
C LEU A 102 -11.84 -2.52 2.60
N PRO A 103 -11.06 -2.22 3.66
CA PRO A 103 -9.99 -1.24 3.58
C PRO A 103 -8.91 -1.64 2.58
N SER A 104 -8.58 -2.94 2.48
CA SER A 104 -7.62 -3.45 1.48
C SER A 104 -8.12 -3.19 0.05
N ALA A 105 -9.40 -3.43 -0.21
CA ALA A 105 -10.01 -3.17 -1.52
C ALA A 105 -10.02 -1.67 -1.85
N VAL A 106 -10.43 -0.82 -0.90
CA VAL A 106 -10.46 0.64 -1.09
C VAL A 106 -9.06 1.18 -1.39
N LEU A 107 -8.06 0.82 -0.57
CA LEU A 107 -6.68 1.24 -0.80
C LEU A 107 -6.14 0.72 -2.15
N GLY A 108 -6.46 -0.53 -2.50
CA GLY A 108 -6.06 -1.14 -3.78
C GLY A 108 -6.66 -0.42 -4.99
N ILE A 109 -7.95 -0.06 -4.93
CA ILE A 109 -8.65 0.68 -5.99
C ILE A 109 -8.08 2.09 -6.12
N LEU A 110 -7.84 2.80 -5.01
CA LEU A 110 -7.24 4.13 -5.05
C LEU A 110 -5.80 4.09 -5.58
N ALA A 111 -5.00 3.11 -5.17
CA ALA A 111 -3.66 2.90 -5.72
C ALA A 111 -3.71 2.59 -7.22
N LEU A 112 -4.65 1.77 -7.67
CA LEU A 112 -4.83 1.45 -9.09
C LEU A 112 -5.21 2.70 -9.89
N LEU A 113 -6.11 3.53 -9.35
CA LEU A 113 -6.49 4.79 -9.94
C LEU A 113 -5.28 5.72 -10.06
N VAL A 114 -4.44 5.82 -9.02
CA VAL A 114 -3.18 6.59 -9.10
C VAL A 114 -2.26 6.01 -10.16
N ALA A 115 -2.10 4.68 -10.24
CA ALA A 115 -1.26 4.05 -11.26
C ALA A 115 -1.73 4.37 -12.69
N ILE A 116 -3.02 4.14 -12.98
CA ILE A 116 -3.61 4.40 -14.30
C ILE A 116 -3.48 5.87 -14.68
N THR A 117 -3.80 6.77 -13.74
CA THR A 117 -3.79 8.20 -14.04
C THR A 117 -2.38 8.73 -14.25
N ARG A 118 -1.40 8.27 -13.48
CA ARG A 118 0.00 8.70 -13.58
C ARG A 118 0.77 8.03 -14.73
N PHE A 119 0.37 6.83 -15.18
CA PHE A 119 0.87 6.26 -16.43
C PHE A 119 0.21 6.88 -17.67
N GLY A 120 -1.04 7.31 -17.56
CA GLY A 120 -1.85 7.74 -18.68
C GLY A 120 -2.11 9.25 -18.72
N PRO A 121 -3.39 9.68 -18.74
CA PRO A 121 -3.80 11.03 -19.14
C PRO A 121 -3.29 12.13 -18.21
N TRP A 122 -2.86 11.78 -17.00
CA TRP A 122 -2.45 12.70 -15.94
C TRP A 122 -1.08 12.32 -15.37
N ALA A 123 -0.14 11.94 -16.26
CA ALA A 123 1.28 11.96 -15.92
C ALA A 123 1.59 13.31 -15.23
N PHE A 124 2.25 13.21 -14.07
CA PHE A 124 2.62 14.32 -13.17
C PHE A 124 2.99 15.59 -13.92
#